data_AF-A0ABD5TIZ6-F1
#
_entry.id   AF-A0ABD5TIZ6-F1
#
_cell.length_a   1.000
_cell.length_b   1.000
_cell.length_c   1.000
_cell.angle_alpha   90.00
_cell.angle_beta   90.00
_cell.angle_gamma   90.00
#
_symmetry.space_group_name_H-M   'P 1'
#
loop_
_entity.id
_entity.type
_entity.pdbx_description
1 polymer ?
#
loop_
_entity_poly.entity_id
_entity_poly.type
_entity_poly.pdbx_seq_one_letter_code
_entity_poly.pdbx_strand_id
1 'polypeptide(L)'
;MTSSDDGGYVHDPSGFDADGERRGDDDGDVQSSSEEVGADPVHPSSVDREFDWRGWTLVGVIVLAFFVAPALIILMPPGGEGYRFALLIVPLVPAFLLAVTAVWATTRP
;
A
#
# COMPACT_ATOMS: atom_id res chain seq x y z
N MET A 1 -33.62 -38.22 -2.01
CA MET A 1 -32.43 -38.74 -1.29
C MET A 1 -31.52 -37.55 -0.99
N THR A 2 -30.93 -37.57 0.19
CA THR A 2 -30.28 -36.45 0.89
C THR A 2 -28.97 -36.00 0.24
N SER A 3 -28.71 -34.69 0.25
CA SER A 3 -27.42 -34.12 -0.15
C SER A 3 -26.47 -34.27 1.05
N SER A 4 -25.57 -35.25 1.00
CA SER A 4 -24.47 -35.39 1.95
C SER A 4 -23.25 -34.67 1.40
N ASP A 5 -23.14 -33.38 1.70
CA ASP A 5 -21.89 -32.62 1.68
C ASP A 5 -21.85 -31.82 2.98
N ASP A 6 -21.69 -32.56 4.08
CA ASP A 6 -21.50 -32.02 5.43
C ASP A 6 -19.99 -31.85 5.70
N GLY A 7 -19.24 -31.40 4.69
CA GLY A 7 -17.84 -31.01 4.80
C GLY A 7 -17.69 -29.55 5.19
N GLY A 8 -18.57 -29.05 6.07
CA GLY A 8 -18.60 -27.67 6.51
C GLY A 8 -17.22 -27.25 7.01
N TYR A 9 -16.69 -26.17 6.46
CA TYR A 9 -15.41 -25.61 6.88
C TYR A 9 -15.46 -25.27 8.38
N VAL A 10 -14.82 -26.09 9.21
CA VAL A 10 -14.68 -25.83 10.65
C VAL A 10 -13.36 -25.10 10.84
N HIS A 11 -13.46 -23.84 11.26
CA HIS A 11 -12.31 -23.04 11.61
C HIS A 11 -11.69 -23.59 12.90
N ASP A 12 -10.56 -24.30 12.80
CA ASP A 12 -9.80 -24.77 13.94
C ASP A 12 -8.61 -23.84 14.23
N PRO A 13 -8.74 -22.88 15.17
CA PRO A 13 -7.65 -21.98 15.51
C PRO A 13 -6.47 -22.68 16.20
N SER A 14 -6.63 -23.92 16.67
CA SER A 14 -5.57 -24.67 17.35
C SER A 14 -4.61 -25.39 16.39
N GLY A 15 -5.00 -25.52 15.11
CA GLY A 15 -4.16 -26.06 14.04
C GLY A 15 -3.09 -25.09 13.50
N PHE A 16 -2.95 -23.91 14.10
CA PHE A 16 -1.99 -22.89 13.68
C PHE A 16 -1.05 -22.50 14.84
N ASP A 17 0.19 -22.21 14.49
CA ASP A 17 1.22 -21.77 15.43
C ASP A 17 1.12 -20.25 15.67
N ALA A 18 1.89 -19.72 16.62
CA ALA A 18 1.79 -18.31 17.04
C ALA A 18 2.17 -17.32 15.92
N ASP A 19 2.87 -17.81 14.89
CA ASP A 19 3.23 -17.15 13.64
C ASP A 19 2.20 -17.36 12.52
N GLY A 20 1.15 -18.17 12.75
CA GLY A 20 0.07 -18.43 11.81
C GLY A 20 0.39 -19.53 10.80
N GLU A 21 1.47 -20.28 10.98
CA GLU A 21 1.79 -21.44 10.13
C GLU A 21 0.96 -22.66 10.55
N ARG A 22 0.52 -23.48 9.59
CA ARG A 22 -0.28 -24.67 9.88
C ARG A 22 0.60 -25.72 10.54
N ARG A 23 0.25 -26.14 11.76
CA ARG A 23 0.93 -27.22 12.47
C ARG A 23 0.71 -28.53 11.71
N GLY A 24 1.77 -29.07 11.12
CA GLY A 24 1.71 -30.36 10.43
C GLY A 24 1.64 -31.50 11.47
N ASP A 25 0.56 -32.27 11.44
CA ASP A 25 0.46 -33.51 12.21
C ASP A 25 1.40 -34.56 11.60
N ASP A 26 2.44 -34.91 12.35
CA ASP A 26 3.35 -36.03 12.10
C ASP A 26 2.69 -37.31 12.60
N ASP A 27 1.81 -37.92 11.79
CA ASP A 27 1.44 -39.33 11.96
C ASP A 27 0.76 -39.90 10.71
N GLY A 28 1.44 -40.83 10.03
CA GLY A 28 0.83 -41.91 9.26
C GLY A 28 0.49 -41.65 7.79
N ASP A 29 1.40 -42.12 6.92
CA ASP A 29 1.12 -42.79 5.63
C ASP A 29 -0.17 -42.41 4.87
N VAL A 30 -0.12 -41.30 4.14
CA VAL A 30 -0.94 -41.14 2.93
C VAL A 30 0.01 -40.73 1.82
N GLN A 31 0.23 -41.63 0.86
CA GLN A 31 0.66 -41.26 -0.48
C GLN A 31 -0.41 -40.33 -1.07
N SER A 32 -0.31 -39.04 -0.77
CA SER A 32 -1.00 -38.01 -1.52
C SER A 32 -0.16 -37.78 -2.76
N SER A 33 -0.64 -38.36 -3.86
CA SER A 33 -0.21 -38.11 -5.22
C SER A 33 0.29 -36.68 -5.39
N SER A 34 1.49 -36.55 -5.95
CA SER A 34 2.12 -35.31 -6.38
C SER A 34 1.35 -34.65 -7.54
N GLU A 35 0.10 -34.27 -7.33
CA GLU A 35 -0.72 -33.56 -8.31
C GLU A 35 -1.39 -32.37 -7.63
N GLU A 36 -0.81 -31.20 -7.90
CA GLU A 36 -1.37 -29.87 -7.68
C GLU A 36 -1.54 -29.43 -6.20
N VAL A 37 -0.43 -29.30 -5.48
CA VAL A 37 -0.39 -28.42 -4.30
C VAL A 37 -0.64 -27.00 -4.81
N GLY A 38 -1.88 -26.54 -4.61
CA GLY A 38 -2.33 -25.22 -4.97
C GLY A 38 -1.30 -24.18 -4.57
N ALA A 39 -0.92 -23.34 -5.53
CA ALA A 39 -0.14 -22.16 -5.25
C ALA A 39 -0.83 -21.43 -4.09
N ASP A 40 -0.19 -21.42 -2.93
CA ASP A 40 -0.60 -20.55 -1.83
C ASP A 40 -0.85 -19.17 -2.46
N PRO A 41 -2.05 -18.58 -2.33
CA PRO A 41 -2.35 -17.33 -2.99
C PRO A 41 -1.29 -16.35 -2.52
N VAL A 42 -0.45 -15.89 -3.47
CA VAL A 42 0.70 -15.02 -3.18
C VAL A 42 0.22 -13.90 -2.27
N HIS A 43 0.60 -13.98 -1.00
CA HIS A 43 0.06 -13.07 0.00
C HIS A 43 0.55 -11.68 -0.40
N PRO A 44 -0.28 -10.64 -0.42
CA PRO A 44 0.15 -9.32 -0.92
C PRO A 44 1.34 -8.74 -0.13
N SER A 45 1.61 -9.27 1.07
CA SER A 45 2.76 -8.97 1.92
C SER A 45 4.03 -9.77 1.59
N SER A 46 3.95 -10.88 0.83
CA SER A 46 5.12 -11.65 0.37
C SER A 46 5.79 -11.05 -0.88
N VAL A 47 5.23 -9.94 -1.39
CA VAL A 47 5.86 -9.11 -2.42
C VAL A 47 6.60 -7.97 -1.71
N ASP A 48 7.93 -8.02 -1.69
CA ASP A 48 8.77 -6.95 -1.16
C ASP A 48 8.49 -5.63 -1.89
N ARG A 49 7.66 -4.78 -1.28
CA ARG A 49 7.34 -3.44 -1.78
C ARG A 49 8.30 -2.44 -1.16
N GLU A 50 9.46 -2.31 -1.79
CA GLU A 50 10.46 -1.32 -1.40
C GLU A 50 10.02 0.09 -1.82
N PHE A 51 10.39 1.07 -0.99
CA PHE A 51 10.10 2.49 -1.26
C PHE A 51 11.12 3.05 -2.23
N ASP A 52 10.80 2.96 -3.52
CA ASP A 52 11.69 3.34 -4.61
C ASP A 52 11.80 4.89 -4.76
N TRP A 53 12.66 5.35 -5.67
CA TRP A 53 12.91 6.76 -5.97
C TRP A 53 11.63 7.55 -6.31
N ARG A 54 10.61 6.87 -6.88
CA ARG A 54 9.29 7.45 -7.16
C ARG A 54 8.54 7.81 -5.88
N GLY A 55 8.61 6.92 -4.87
CA GLY A 55 8.06 7.18 -3.55
C GLY A 55 8.76 8.35 -2.87
N TRP A 56 10.09 8.40 -2.93
CA TRP A 56 10.87 9.52 -2.40
C TRP A 56 10.56 10.85 -3.09
N THR A 57 10.35 10.83 -4.41
CA THR A 57 9.91 12.01 -5.16
C THR A 57 8.58 12.54 -4.63
N LEU A 58 7.59 11.66 -4.43
CA LEU A 58 6.29 12.03 -3.87
C LEU A 58 6.44 12.65 -2.48
N VAL A 59 7.24 12.05 -1.61
CA VAL A 59 7.55 12.59 -0.28
C VAL A 59 8.17 14.00 -0.39
N GLY A 60 9.11 14.21 -1.32
CA GLY A 60 9.71 15.52 -1.57
C GLY A 60 8.68 16.58 -1.95
N VAL A 61 7.71 16.24 -2.81
CA VAL A 61 6.64 17.16 -3.19
C VAL A 61 5.66 17.43 -2.03
N ILE A 62 5.40 16.43 -1.18
CA ILE A 62 4.61 16.62 0.05
C ILE A 62 5.30 17.65 0.97
N VAL A 63 6.61 17.54 1.15
CA VAL A 63 7.38 18.51 1.95
C VAL A 63 7.30 19.91 1.32
N LEU A 64 7.42 20.00 -0.01
CA LEU A 64 7.24 21.25 -0.75
C LEU A 64 5.84 21.87 -0.48
N ALA A 65 4.79 21.05 -0.48
CA ALA A 65 3.41 21.48 -0.30
C ALA A 65 3.12 22.03 1.11
N PHE A 66 3.57 21.31 2.15
CA PHE A 66 3.17 21.61 3.53
C PHE A 66 4.16 22.48 4.30
N PHE A 67 5.42 22.56 3.89
CA PHE A 67 6.42 23.36 4.58
C PHE A 67 6.92 24.52 3.72
N VAL A 68 7.36 24.24 2.49
CA VAL A 68 8.00 25.28 1.65
C VAL A 68 6.99 26.31 1.19
N ALA A 69 5.84 25.89 0.66
CA ALA A 69 4.81 26.82 0.19
C ALA A 69 4.29 27.74 1.32
N PRO A 70 3.92 27.24 2.52
CA PRO A 70 3.55 28.10 3.63
C PRO A 70 4.69 29.00 4.11
N ALA A 71 5.91 28.48 4.21
CA ALA A 71 7.07 29.27 4.61
C ALA A 71 7.33 30.44 3.65
N LEU A 72 7.18 30.25 2.33
CA LEU A 72 7.34 31.32 1.35
C LEU A 72 6.35 32.46 1.56
N ILE A 73 5.07 32.14 1.83
CA ILE A 73 4.03 33.15 2.05
C ILE A 73 4.31 33.97 3.33
N ILE A 74 4.83 33.32 4.37
CA ILE A 74 5.08 33.96 5.67
C ILE A 74 6.39 34.76 5.68
N LEU A 75 7.49 34.19 5.16
CA LEU A 75 8.81 34.81 5.20
C LEU A 75 8.99 35.87 4.12
N MET A 76 8.28 35.75 3.00
CA MET A 76 8.33 36.69 1.88
C MET A 76 6.91 37.11 1.46
N PRO A 77 6.19 37.85 2.33
CA PRO A 77 4.82 38.23 2.05
C PRO A 77 4.77 39.20 0.86
N PRO A 78 3.99 38.90 -0.18
CA PRO A 78 3.78 39.85 -1.27
C PRO A 78 2.90 41.02 -0.80
N GLY A 79 3.20 42.22 -1.31
CA GLY A 79 2.41 43.42 -1.00
C GLY A 79 1.06 43.49 -1.73
N GLY A 80 0.11 44.20 -1.13
CA GLY A 80 -1.16 44.58 -1.76
C GLY A 80 -1.98 43.39 -2.31
N GLU A 81 -2.45 43.53 -3.56
CA GLU A 81 -3.22 42.48 -4.26
C GLU A 81 -2.42 41.19 -4.50
N GLY A 82 -1.08 41.25 -4.44
CA GLY A 82 -0.21 40.09 -4.59
C GLY A 82 -0.44 39.01 -3.53
N TYR A 83 -0.95 39.38 -2.35
CA TYR A 83 -1.28 38.43 -1.28
C TYR A 83 -2.39 37.46 -1.67
N ARG A 84 -3.45 37.94 -2.34
CA ARG A 84 -4.52 37.08 -2.83
C ARG A 84 -4.01 36.07 -3.85
N PHE A 85 -3.16 36.51 -4.77
CA PHE A 85 -2.55 35.63 -5.76
C PHE A 85 -1.59 34.63 -5.14
N ALA A 86 -0.81 34.99 -4.12
CA ALA A 86 0.07 34.05 -3.45
C ALA A 86 -0.71 32.98 -2.67
N LEU A 87 -1.78 33.36 -1.98
CA LEU A 87 -2.68 32.40 -1.33
C LEU A 87 -3.34 31.41 -2.31
N LEU A 88 -3.38 31.75 -3.60
CA LEU A 88 -3.93 30.88 -4.64
C LEU A 88 -2.83 30.09 -5.36
N ILE A 89 -1.86 30.77 -5.97
CA ILE A 89 -0.86 30.18 -6.87
C ILE A 89 0.20 29.38 -6.10
N VAL A 90 0.70 29.90 -4.97
CA VAL A 90 1.78 29.26 -4.22
C VAL A 90 1.38 27.87 -3.69
N PRO A 91 0.16 27.65 -3.14
CA PRO A 91 -0.29 26.29 -2.81
C PRO A 91 -0.79 25.49 -4.03
N LEU A 92 -1.20 26.15 -5.13
CA LEU A 92 -1.64 25.46 -6.35
C LEU A 92 -0.51 24.70 -7.04
N VAL A 93 0.68 25.30 -7.13
CA VAL A 93 1.86 24.67 -7.77
C VAL A 93 2.20 23.30 -7.16
N PRO A 94 2.41 23.16 -5.83
CA PRO A 94 2.70 21.86 -5.24
C PRO A 94 1.50 20.91 -5.33
N ALA A 95 0.25 21.40 -5.28
CA ALA A 95 -0.93 20.54 -5.48
C ALA A 95 -0.95 19.92 -6.89
N PHE A 96 -0.64 20.71 -7.92
CA PHE A 96 -0.53 20.21 -9.29
C PHE A 96 0.60 19.18 -9.42
N LEU A 97 1.76 19.46 -8.82
CA LEU A 97 2.89 18.52 -8.79
C LEU A 97 2.50 17.22 -8.08
N LEU A 98 1.76 17.28 -6.97
CA LEU A 98 1.27 16.09 -6.27
C LEU A 98 0.35 15.26 -7.16
N ALA A 99 -0.58 15.89 -7.87
CA ALA A 99 -1.48 15.19 -8.79
C ALA A 99 -0.68 14.44 -9.87
N VAL A 100 0.27 15.12 -10.52
CA VAL A 100 1.08 14.53 -11.59
C VAL A 100 1.99 13.41 -11.05
N THR A 101 2.70 13.67 -9.95
CA THR A 101 3.65 12.70 -9.38
C THR A 101 2.96 11.49 -8.78
N ALA A 102 1.77 11.64 -8.19
CA ALA A 102 0.97 10.53 -7.71
C ALA A 102 0.54 9.61 -8.88
N VAL A 103 0.01 10.19 -9.96
CA VAL A 103 -0.36 9.42 -11.16
C VAL A 103 0.85 8.67 -11.70
N TRP A 104 1.97 9.38 -11.92
CA TRP A 104 3.20 8.79 -12.42
C TRP A 104 3.76 7.68 -11.52
N ALA A 105 3.70 7.85 -10.20
CA ALA A 105 4.17 6.84 -9.24
C ALA A 105 3.35 5.54 -9.30
N THR A 106 2.07 5.62 -9.64
CA THR A 106 1.20 4.45 -9.82
C THR A 106 1.34 3.79 -11.19
N THR A 107 1.75 4.52 -12.22
CA THR A 107 2.04 3.94 -13.54
C THR A 107 3.35 3.15 -13.53
N ARG A 108 3.27 1.86 -13.17
CA ARG A 108 4.35 0.89 -13.40
C ARG A 108 4.30 0.46 -14.88
N PRO A 109 5.41 0.54 -15.64
CA PRO A 109 5.50 -0.20 -16.90
C PRO A 109 5.40 -1.71 -16.66
#